data_AF-A0A7D9HPN2-F1
#
_entry.id   AF-A0A7D9HPN2-F1
#
_cell.length_a   1.000
_cell.length_b   1.000
_cell.length_c   1.000
_cell.angle_alpha   90.00
_cell.angle_beta   90.00
_cell.angle_gamma   90.00
#
_symmetry.space_group_name_H-M   'P 1'
#
loop_
_entity.id
_entity.type
_entity.pdbx_description
1 polymer ?
#
loop_
_entity_poly.entity_id
_entity_poly.type
_entity_poly.pdbx_seq_one_letter_code
_entity_poly.pdbx_strand_id
1 'polypeptide(L)' 'MPDSLKYSTPSLYADDTEIYLSSKDCDDTVIKINLDLENIRKWMLQNKLQIHPTKSKYMFIGSA' A
#
# COMPACT_ATOMS: atom_id res chain seq x y z
N MET A 1 -7.21 -5.03 7.41
CA MET A 1 -6.43 -3.88 6.96
C MET A 1 -6.44 -2.68 7.91
N PRO A 2 -7.46 -2.42 8.79
CA PRO A 2 -7.58 -1.12 9.47
C PRO A 2 -6.31 -0.61 10.16
N ASP A 3 -5.50 -1.51 10.71
CA ASP A 3 -4.28 -1.17 11.46
C ASP A 3 -2.96 -1.49 10.72
N SER A 4 -3.01 -1.98 9.47
CA SER A 4 -1.81 -2.33 8.72
C SER A 4 -1.17 -1.13 8.01
N LEU A 5 -1.90 -0.04 7.80
CA LEU A 5 -1.40 1.16 7.14
C LEU A 5 -1.02 2.23 8.18
N LYS A 6 0.22 2.72 8.10
CA LYS A 6 0.74 3.79 8.96
C LYS A 6 0.92 5.11 8.22
N TYR A 7 1.23 5.06 6.92
CA TYR A 7 1.58 6.26 6.15
C TYR A 7 0.62 6.53 5.00
N SER A 8 0.04 5.48 4.43
CA SER A 8 -0.80 5.55 3.24
C SER A 8 -2.28 5.62 3.61
N THR A 9 -3.06 6.33 2.79
CA THR A 9 -4.52 6.39 2.93
C THR A 9 -5.17 5.30 2.08
N PRO A 10 -6.00 4.41 2.63
CA PRO A 10 -6.72 3.41 1.85
C PRO A 10 -7.98 4.00 1.18
N SER A 11 -8.27 3.50 -0.02
CA SER A 11 -9.58 3.58 -0.69
C SER A 11 -10.05 2.14 -0.92
N LEU A 12 -11.21 1.79 -0.38
CA LEU A 12 -11.71 0.42 -0.34
C LEU A 12 -13.02 0.34 -1.11
N TYR A 13 -13.13 -0.65 -1.99
CA TYR A 13 -14.38 -0.99 -2.66
C TYR A 13 -14.48 -2.51 -2.80
N ALA A 14 -15.41 -3.13 -2.06
CA ALA A 14 -15.53 -4.59 -1.98
C ALA A 14 -14.18 -5.26 -1.61
N ASP A 15 -13.64 -6.12 -2.48
CA ASP A 15 -12.34 -6.76 -2.34
C ASP A 15 -11.17 -5.96 -2.95
N ASP A 16 -11.47 -4.93 -3.76
CA ASP A 16 -10.46 -4.05 -4.33
C ASP A 16 -9.99 -3.00 -3.31
N THR A 17 -8.67 -2.81 -3.27
CA THR A 17 -8.00 -1.91 -2.33
C THR A 17 -6.95 -1.10 -3.06
N GLU A 18 -7.07 0.22 -2.96
CA GLU A 18 -6.09 1.18 -3.44
C GLU A 18 -5.47 1.90 -2.23
N ILE A 19 -4.17 2.19 -2.29
CA ILE A 19 -3.49 2.96 -1.23
C ILE A 19 -2.73 4.13 -1.85
N TYR A 20 -2.79 5.26 -1.17
CA TYR A 20 -2.25 6.53 -1.65
C TYR A 20 -1.23 7.06 -0.64
N LEU A 21 -0.07 7.48 -1.13
CA LEU A 21 0.97 8.13 -0.35
C LEU A 21 1.54 9.30 -1.16
N SER A 22 1.67 10.45 -0.51
CA SER A 22 2.29 11.65 -1.08
C SER A 22 3.37 12.19 -0.14
N SER A 23 4.55 12.47 -0.67
CA SER A 23 5.63 13.16 0.05
C SER A 23 6.34 14.13 -0.89
N LYS A 24 7.13 15.04 -0.31
CA LYS A 24 8.06 15.92 -1.06
C LYS A 24 9.37 15.23 -1.37
N ASP A 25 9.67 14.16 -0.64
CA ASP A 25 10.88 13.36 -0.77
C ASP A 25 10.53 11.98 -1.34
N CYS A 26 11.14 11.65 -2.48
CA CYS A 26 10.92 10.39 -3.17
C CYS A 26 11.44 9.21 -2.35
N ASP A 27 12.59 9.35 -1.70
CA ASP A 27 13.20 8.28 -0.92
C ASP A 27 12.35 7.96 0.31
N ASP A 28 11.86 9.00 0.99
CA ASP A 28 10.89 8.89 2.08
C ASP A 28 9.59 8.18 1.63
N THR A 29 9.09 8.51 0.44
CA THR A 29 7.91 7.85 -0.15
C THR A 29 8.15 6.36 -0.34
N VAL A 30 9.29 5.99 -0.94
CA VAL A 30 9.65 4.58 -1.21
C VAL A 30 9.81 3.81 0.10
N ILE A 31 10.44 4.39 1.13
CA ILE A 31 10.59 3.73 2.42
C ILE A 31 9.22 3.48 3.07
N LYS A 32 8.38 4.51 3.14
CA LYS A 32 7.06 4.43 3.78
C LYS A 32 6.10 3.47 3.09
N ILE A 33 6.03 3.50 1.76
CA ILE A 33 5.13 2.60 1.01
C ILE A 33 5.54 1.14 1.17
N ASN A 34 6.84 0.84 1.18
CA ASN A 34 7.32 -0.53 1.39
C ASN A 34 7.01 -1.04 2.80
N LEU A 35 7.13 -0.18 3.82
CA LEU A 35 6.75 -0.53 5.20
C LEU A 35 5.26 -0.84 5.32
N ASP A 36 4.40 -0.06 4.66
CA ASP A 36 2.96 -0.32 4.62
C ASP A 36 2.63 -1.60 3.84
N LEU A 37 3.29 -1.86 2.70
CA LEU A 37 3.14 -3.11 1.94
C LEU A 37 3.54 -4.35 2.76
N GLU A 38 4.59 -4.25 3.57
CA GLU A 38 5.00 -5.35 4.46
C GLU A 38 3.95 -5.62 5.54
N ASN A 39 3.37 -4.57 6.14
CA ASN A 39 2.31 -4.70 7.14
C ASN A 39 1.02 -5.27 6.52
N ILE A 40 0.64 -4.81 5.33
CA ILE A 40 -0.49 -5.37 4.58
C ILE A 40 -0.26 -6.87 4.34
N ARG A 41 0.93 -7.26 3.88
CA ARG A 41 1.28 -8.68 3.66
C ARG A 41 1.11 -9.50 4.93
N LYS A 42 1.61 -9.01 6.08
CA LYS A 42 1.46 -9.69 7.38
C LYS A 42 -0.02 -9.86 7.75
N TRP A 43 -0.81 -8.80 7.61
CA TRP A 43 -2.25 -8.84 7.87
C TRP A 43 -2.97 -9.84 6.95
N MET A 44 -2.66 -9.84 5.64
CA MET A 44 -3.23 -10.77 4.67
C MET A 44 -2.94 -12.23 5.06
N LEU A 45 -1.69 -12.54 5.42
CA LEU A 45 -1.29 -13.87 5.87
C LEU A 45 -2.06 -14.32 7.12
N GLN A 46 -2.19 -13.44 8.12
CA GLN A 46 -2.96 -13.72 9.34
C GLN A 46 -4.44 -14.00 9.05
N ASN A 47 -4.99 -13.37 8.01
CA ASN A 47 -6.40 -13.50 7.62
C ASN A 47 -6.62 -14.55 6.51
N LYS A 48 -5.59 -15.33 6.16
CA LYS A 48 -5.65 -16.35 5.10
C LYS A 48 -6.06 -15.79 3.73
N LEU A 49 -5.68 -14.54 3.47
CA LEU A 49 -5.89 -13.85 2.21
C LEU A 49 -4.60 -13.85 1.38
N GLN A 50 -4.73 -13.77 0.06
CA GLN A 50 -3.61 -13.75 -0.86
C GLN A 50 -3.65 -12.51 -1.74
N ILE A 51 -2.54 -11.77 -1.79
CA ILE A 51 -2.33 -10.71 -2.77
C ILE A 51 -1.97 -11.36 -4.11
N HIS A 52 -2.55 -10.86 -5.21
CA HIS A 52 -2.24 -11.33 -6.56
C HIS A 52 -1.20 -10.38 -7.21
N PRO A 53 0.11 -10.70 -7.18
CA PRO A 53 1.15 -9.72 -7.52
C PRO A 53 1.10 -9.26 -8.98
N THR A 54 0.69 -10.14 -9.90
CA THR A 54 0.58 -9.82 -11.33
C THR A 54 -0.59 -8.89 -11.67
N LYS A 55 -1.67 -8.94 -10.86
CA LYS A 55 -2.84 -8.06 -11.01
C LYS A 55 -2.63 -6.73 -10.28
N SER A 56 -1.83 -6.72 -9.21
CA SER A 56 -1.49 -5.51 -8.47
C SER A 56 -0.64 -4.58 -9.33
N LYS A 57 -0.97 -3.28 -9.33
CA LYS A 57 -0.26 -2.24 -10.07
C LYS A 57 0.16 -1.13 -9.14
N TYR A 58 1.21 -0.40 -9.50
CA TYR A 58 1.63 0.82 -8.81
C TYR A 58 1.82 1.93 -9.85
N MET A 59 1.73 3.18 -9.40
CA MET A 59 1.91 4.36 -10.22
C MET A 59 2.63 5.44 -9.40
N PHE A 60 3.68 6.03 -9.97
CA PHE A 60 4.33 7.21 -9.41
C PHE A 60 3.83 8.45 -10.15
N ILE A 61 3.33 9.44 -9.41
CA ILE A 61 2.94 10.74 -9.94
C ILE A 61 3.84 11.78 -9.30
N GLY A 62 4.61 12.50 -10.12
CA GLY A 62 5.47 13.59 -9.69
C GLY A 62 5.29 14.80 -10.60
N SER A 63 5.59 15.98 -10.06
CA SER A 63 5.68 17.24 -10.81
C SER A 63 7.13 17.73 -10.82
N ALA A 64 7.56 18.30 -11.94
CA ALA A 64 8.86 18.97 -12.08
C ALA A 64 8.88 20.35 -11.43
#